data_AF-A0A370QLD9-F1
#
_entry.id   AF-A0A370QLD9-F1
#
_cell.length_a   1.000
_cell.length_b   1.000
_cell.length_c   1.000
_cell.angle_alpha   90.00
_cell.angle_beta   90.00
_cell.angle_gamma   90.00
#
_symmetry.space_group_name_H-M   'P 1'
#
loop_
_entity.id
_entity.type
_entity.pdbx_description
1 polymer ?
#
loop_
_entity_poly.entity_id
_entity_poly.type
_entity_poly.pdbx_seq_one_letter_code
_entity_poly.pdbx_strand_id
1 'polypeptide(L)'
;MSKKRIIANRINIVLVFIAIVLLILGANRIDNSQFKTAHKDVVSVFNDRVLAQNYIYKLNNLIHEKEQLFLKRGTQAASENINKEIETLIILFSETELTNNETQSFENFKNNYTDLKSKETEYFKNSYNQPIDENIINIALEEDINIIQTDLDNLALIQVSEIRTTVLDAQKSLSENELKSSIETYFLLGIGIIVLVIIFYRINKYE
;
A
#
# COMPACT_ATOMS: atom_id res chain seq x y z
N MET A 1 10.14 42.53 55.16
CA MET A 1 9.08 41.54 54.78
C MET A 1 8.50 41.71 53.36
N SER A 2 8.60 42.88 52.71
CA SER A 2 7.99 43.13 51.37
C SER A 2 8.61 42.34 50.18
N LYS A 3 9.94 42.18 50.10
CA LYS A 3 10.61 41.51 48.95
C LYS A 3 10.20 40.05 48.73
N LYS A 4 9.91 39.28 49.79
CA LYS A 4 9.55 37.85 49.69
C LYS A 4 8.18 37.63 49.01
N ARG A 5 7.21 38.54 49.23
CA ARG A 5 5.89 38.52 48.60
C ARG A 5 5.96 38.82 47.09
N ILE A 6 6.82 39.76 46.70
CA ILE A 6 7.01 40.14 45.28
C ILE A 6 7.67 39.02 44.49
N ILE A 7 8.66 38.32 45.06
CA ILE A 7 9.33 37.20 44.39
C ILE A 7 8.37 36.01 44.23
N ALA A 8 7.57 35.70 45.25
CA ALA A 8 6.55 34.66 45.18
C ALA A 8 5.50 34.90 44.08
N ASN A 9 5.06 36.15 43.90
CA ASN A 9 4.12 36.52 42.83
C ASN A 9 4.75 36.43 41.43
N ARG A 10 6.02 36.85 41.28
CA ARG A 10 6.74 36.77 40.01
C ARG A 10 6.96 35.33 39.56
N ILE A 11 7.27 34.42 40.49
CA ILE A 11 7.44 32.98 40.18
C ILE A 11 6.11 32.35 39.74
N ASN A 12 4.98 32.72 40.37
CA ASN A 12 3.66 32.21 39.97
C ASN A 12 3.29 32.65 38.55
N ILE A 13 3.57 33.90 38.16
CA ILE A 13 3.31 34.41 36.81
C ILE A 13 4.13 33.64 35.77
N VAL A 14 5.39 33.35 36.06
CA VAL A 14 6.26 32.56 35.18
C VAL A 14 5.72 31.13 35.03
N LEU A 15 5.25 30.51 36.10
CA LEU A 15 4.64 29.17 36.06
C LEU A 15 3.36 29.13 35.21
N VAL A 16 2.50 30.14 35.31
CA VAL A 16 1.30 30.27 34.47
C VAL A 16 1.67 30.39 33.00
N PHE A 17 2.67 31.23 32.70
CA PHE A 17 3.11 31.44 31.32
C PHE A 17 3.68 30.14 30.72
N ILE A 18 4.49 29.41 31.49
CA ILE A 18 5.00 28.08 31.08
C ILE A 18 3.85 27.11 30.85
N ALA A 19 2.85 27.07 31.72
CA ALA A 19 1.68 26.20 31.55
C ALA A 19 0.90 26.53 30.27
N ILE A 20 0.66 27.80 29.98
CA ILE A 20 -0.01 28.24 28.75
C ILE A 20 0.81 27.86 27.51
N VAL A 21 2.13 28.05 27.53
CA VAL A 21 3.02 27.65 26.43
C VAL A 21 3.00 26.14 26.21
N LEU A 22 3.01 25.33 27.27
CA LEU A 22 2.89 23.88 27.17
C LEU A 22 1.54 23.45 26.61
N LEU A 23 0.45 24.12 26.99
CA LEU A 23 -0.89 23.87 26.43
C LEU A 23 -0.94 24.19 24.93
N ILE A 24 -0.38 25.33 24.52
CA ILE A 24 -0.35 25.74 23.10
C ILE A 24 0.54 24.80 22.27
N LEU A 25 1.72 24.44 22.77
CA LEU A 25 2.64 23.52 22.09
C LEU A 25 2.07 22.10 21.97
N GLY A 26 1.42 21.61 23.02
CA GLY A 26 0.75 20.31 23.01
C GLY A 26 -0.42 20.27 22.02
N ALA A 27 -1.30 21.27 22.06
CA ALA A 27 -2.40 21.40 21.12
C ALA A 27 -1.94 21.48 19.66
N ASN A 28 -0.86 22.23 19.39
CA ASN A 28 -0.30 22.35 18.03
C ASN A 28 0.39 21.06 17.54
N ARG A 29 0.91 20.22 18.44
CA ARG A 29 1.56 18.95 18.08
C ARG A 29 0.54 17.85 17.74
N ILE A 30 -0.64 17.89 18.38
CA ILE A 30 -1.75 16.95 18.15
C ILE A 30 -2.25 16.98 16.70
N ASP A 31 -2.35 18.17 16.10
CA ASP A 31 -2.92 18.35 14.76
C ASP A 31 -2.03 17.79 13.64
N ASN A 32 -0.71 17.68 13.88
CA ASN A 32 0.28 17.43 12.83
C ASN A 32 0.83 15.98 12.82
N SER A 33 0.67 15.21 13.90
CA SER A 33 1.14 13.83 13.99
C SER A 33 0.11 12.81 13.47
N GLN A 34 -1.19 13.06 13.66
CA GLN A 34 -2.26 12.19 13.16
C GLN A 34 -2.37 12.22 11.63
N PHE A 35 -2.11 13.37 11.00
CA PHE A 35 -2.24 13.55 9.55
C PHE A 35 -1.11 12.89 8.76
N LYS A 36 0.12 12.86 9.30
CA LYS A 36 1.29 12.33 8.59
C LYS A 36 1.31 10.81 8.46
N THR A 37 0.76 10.08 9.41
CA THR A 37 0.67 8.62 9.35
C THR A 37 -0.46 8.19 8.40
N ALA A 38 -1.63 8.83 8.51
CA ALA A 38 -2.78 8.60 7.63
C ALA A 38 -2.45 8.81 6.14
N HIS A 39 -1.64 9.83 5.83
CA HIS A 39 -1.28 10.14 4.44
C HIS A 39 -0.32 9.12 3.82
N LYS A 40 0.59 8.53 4.60
CA LYS A 40 1.54 7.52 4.11
C LYS A 40 0.83 6.21 3.75
N ASP A 41 -0.13 5.80 4.57
CA ASP A 41 -0.85 4.54 4.39
C ASP A 41 -1.80 4.58 3.17
N VAL A 42 -2.45 5.73 2.90
CA VAL A 42 -3.32 5.90 1.72
C VAL A 42 -2.53 5.93 0.41
N VAL A 43 -1.35 6.54 0.39
CA VAL A 43 -0.49 6.59 -0.81
C VAL A 43 0.07 5.22 -1.17
N SER A 44 0.47 4.42 -0.17
CA SER A 44 0.93 3.03 -0.40
C SER A 44 -0.19 2.10 -0.88
N VAL A 45 -1.40 2.20 -0.32
CA VAL A 45 -2.55 1.42 -0.81
C VAL A 45 -2.85 1.69 -2.30
N PHE A 46 -2.78 2.96 -2.72
CA PHE A 46 -3.04 3.31 -4.12
C PHE A 46 -1.90 2.87 -5.05
N ASN A 47 -0.65 3.25 -4.75
CA ASN A 47 0.47 2.97 -5.63
C ASN A 47 0.86 1.49 -5.66
N ASP A 48 0.82 0.81 -4.52
CA ASP A 48 1.43 -0.52 -4.40
C ASP A 48 0.40 -1.65 -4.51
N ARG A 49 -0.86 -1.40 -4.11
CA ARG A 49 -1.89 -2.45 -4.13
C ARG A 49 -2.91 -2.27 -5.26
N VAL A 50 -3.40 -1.05 -5.50
CA VAL A 50 -4.37 -0.81 -6.60
C VAL A 50 -3.71 -0.89 -7.98
N LEU A 51 -2.51 -0.33 -8.16
CA LEU A 51 -1.80 -0.44 -9.45
C LEU A 51 -1.38 -1.89 -9.74
N ALA A 52 -0.87 -2.61 -8.75
CA ALA A 52 -0.54 -4.03 -8.89
C ALA A 52 -1.76 -4.85 -9.36
N GLN A 53 -2.92 -4.64 -8.73
CA GLN A 53 -4.17 -5.30 -9.15
C GLN A 53 -4.57 -4.92 -10.60
N ASN A 54 -4.40 -3.66 -10.99
CA ASN A 54 -4.67 -3.20 -12.35
C ASN A 54 -3.71 -3.85 -13.38
N TYR A 55 -2.44 -4.06 -13.02
CA TYR A 55 -1.49 -4.76 -13.88
C TYR A 55 -1.86 -6.24 -14.04
N ILE A 56 -2.23 -6.93 -12.97
CA ILE A 56 -2.73 -8.32 -13.03
C ILE A 56 -3.96 -8.42 -13.93
N TYR A 57 -4.91 -7.48 -13.79
CA TYR A 57 -6.09 -7.43 -14.65
C TYR A 57 -5.74 -7.25 -16.13
N LYS A 58 -4.83 -6.32 -16.46
CA LYS A 58 -4.37 -6.11 -17.84
C LYS A 58 -3.64 -7.32 -18.39
N LEU A 59 -2.80 -7.98 -17.58
CA LEU A 59 -2.13 -9.22 -17.96
C LEU A 59 -3.15 -10.31 -18.31
N ASN A 60 -4.18 -10.50 -17.48
CA ASN A 60 -5.25 -11.47 -17.74
C ASN A 60 -5.95 -11.20 -19.09
N ASN A 61 -6.26 -9.94 -19.38
CA ASN A 61 -6.87 -9.57 -20.66
C ASN A 61 -5.96 -9.87 -21.85
N LEU A 62 -4.65 -9.58 -21.75
CA LEU A 62 -3.69 -9.86 -22.83
C LEU A 62 -3.46 -11.36 -23.05
N ILE A 63 -3.46 -12.15 -21.97
CA ILE A 63 -3.37 -13.61 -22.07
C ILE A 63 -4.63 -14.19 -22.74
N HIS A 64 -5.82 -13.65 -22.43
CA HIS A 64 -7.04 -14.04 -23.13
C HIS A 64 -7.04 -13.58 -24.59
N GLU A 65 -6.54 -12.39 -24.91
CA GLU A 65 -6.38 -11.93 -26.29
C GLU A 65 -5.45 -12.85 -27.09
N LYS A 66 -4.38 -13.33 -26.44
CA LYS A 66 -3.45 -14.29 -27.00
C LYS A 66 -4.09 -15.66 -27.25
N GLU A 67 -4.91 -16.15 -26.33
CA GLU A 67 -5.75 -17.34 -26.54
C GLU A 67 -6.62 -17.21 -27.79
N GLN A 68 -7.33 -16.08 -27.91
CA GLN A 68 -8.17 -15.79 -29.08
C GLN A 68 -7.35 -15.68 -30.38
N LEU A 69 -6.13 -15.16 -30.29
CA LEU A 69 -5.22 -15.07 -31.42
C LEU A 69 -4.87 -16.46 -31.96
N PHE A 70 -4.53 -17.42 -31.09
CA PHE A 70 -4.21 -18.78 -31.52
C PHE A 70 -5.43 -19.52 -32.06
N LEU A 71 -6.60 -19.39 -31.40
CA LEU A 71 -7.85 -19.97 -31.89
C LEU A 71 -8.23 -19.47 -33.30
N LYS A 72 -7.92 -18.21 -33.60
CA LYS A 72 -8.21 -17.57 -34.90
C LYS A 72 -7.07 -17.67 -35.91
N ARG A 73 -5.98 -18.38 -35.60
CA ARG A 73 -4.77 -18.48 -36.44
C ARG A 73 -4.22 -17.10 -36.81
N GLY A 74 -4.08 -16.26 -35.79
CA GLY A 74 -3.54 -14.92 -35.94
C GLY A 74 -2.07 -14.91 -36.38
N THR A 75 -1.55 -13.72 -36.67
CA THR A 75 -0.20 -13.56 -37.22
C THR A 75 0.86 -13.49 -36.14
N GLN A 76 2.10 -13.87 -36.49
CA GLN A 76 3.27 -13.68 -35.63
C GLN A 76 3.41 -12.22 -35.16
N ALA A 77 3.20 -11.25 -36.06
CA ALA A 77 3.31 -9.83 -35.73
C ALA A 77 2.31 -9.39 -34.65
N ALA A 78 1.08 -9.93 -34.67
CA ALA A 78 0.09 -9.67 -33.64
C ALA A 78 0.50 -10.31 -32.30
N SER A 79 1.03 -11.56 -32.31
CA SER A 79 1.53 -12.20 -31.09
C SER A 79 2.72 -11.45 -30.49
N GLU A 80 3.64 -10.95 -31.32
CA GLU A 80 4.79 -10.15 -30.89
C GLU A 80 4.38 -8.81 -30.25
N ASN A 81 3.32 -8.16 -30.75
CA ASN A 81 2.81 -6.95 -30.14
C ASN A 81 2.23 -7.22 -28.74
N ILE A 82 1.41 -8.27 -28.61
CA ILE A 82 0.87 -8.69 -27.30
C ILE A 82 2.03 -9.04 -26.34
N ASN A 83 3.06 -9.74 -26.81
CA ASN A 83 4.23 -10.08 -25.99
C ASN A 83 4.97 -8.85 -25.45
N LYS A 84 5.12 -7.78 -26.25
CA LYS A 84 5.73 -6.53 -25.79
C LYS A 84 4.91 -5.85 -24.69
N GLU A 85 3.59 -5.88 -24.83
CA GLU A 85 2.70 -5.31 -23.81
C GLU A 85 2.75 -6.11 -22.51
N ILE A 86 2.74 -7.45 -22.59
CA ILE A 86 2.91 -8.33 -21.43
C ILE A 86 4.26 -8.08 -20.75
N GLU A 87 5.36 -8.00 -21.50
CA GLU A 87 6.69 -7.71 -20.95
C GLU A 87 6.76 -6.36 -20.25
N THR A 88 6.10 -5.35 -20.81
CA THR A 88 6.02 -4.03 -20.18
C THR A 88 5.28 -4.12 -18.84
N LEU A 89 4.16 -4.84 -18.80
CA LEU A 89 3.39 -5.03 -17.55
C LEU A 89 4.14 -5.88 -16.53
N ILE A 90 4.92 -6.88 -16.95
CA ILE A 90 5.82 -7.65 -16.08
C ILE A 90 6.81 -6.72 -15.38
N ILE A 91 7.45 -5.81 -16.13
CA ILE A 91 8.40 -4.85 -15.57
C ILE A 91 7.68 -3.93 -14.57
N LEU A 92 6.56 -3.32 -14.97
CA LEU A 92 5.80 -2.41 -14.10
C LEU A 92 5.29 -3.09 -12.83
N PHE A 93 4.88 -4.35 -12.90
CA PHE A 93 4.46 -5.11 -11.73
C PHE A 93 5.64 -5.42 -10.81
N SER A 94 6.82 -5.73 -11.37
CA SER A 94 8.03 -5.99 -10.58
C SER A 94 8.57 -4.77 -9.83
N GLU A 95 8.19 -3.56 -10.25
CA GLU A 95 8.52 -2.30 -9.57
C GLU A 95 7.61 -2.01 -8.36
N THR A 96 6.53 -2.77 -8.18
CA THR A 96 5.64 -2.66 -7.02
C THR A 96 6.20 -3.37 -5.78
N GLU A 97 5.69 -3.06 -4.60
CA GLU A 97 6.10 -3.72 -3.36
C GLU A 97 5.48 -5.12 -3.22
N LEU A 98 6.17 -6.13 -3.76
CA LEU A 98 5.75 -7.53 -3.68
C LEU A 98 5.96 -8.12 -2.28
N THR A 99 4.97 -8.86 -1.78
CA THR A 99 5.14 -9.73 -0.62
C THR A 99 5.88 -11.01 -0.98
N ASN A 100 6.29 -11.80 0.01
CA ASN A 100 6.96 -13.08 -0.23
C ASN A 100 6.08 -14.05 -1.05
N ASN A 101 4.78 -14.07 -0.78
CA ASN A 101 3.82 -14.93 -1.48
C ASN A 101 3.62 -14.44 -2.92
N GLU A 102 3.49 -13.13 -3.12
CA GLU A 102 3.40 -12.50 -4.44
C GLU A 102 4.66 -12.77 -5.26
N THR A 103 5.83 -12.62 -4.65
CA THR A 103 7.12 -12.88 -5.31
C THR A 103 7.17 -14.30 -5.83
N GLN A 104 6.86 -15.30 -5.00
CA GLN A 104 6.88 -16.69 -5.41
C GLN A 104 5.89 -16.97 -6.56
N SER A 105 4.65 -16.48 -6.44
CA SER A 105 3.63 -16.66 -7.48
C SER A 105 4.00 -15.92 -8.78
N PHE A 106 4.64 -14.76 -8.67
CA PHE A 106 5.07 -13.97 -9.81
C PHE A 106 6.27 -14.58 -10.54
N GLU A 107 7.21 -15.21 -9.82
CA GLU A 107 8.28 -15.99 -10.46
C GLU A 107 7.72 -17.18 -11.24
N ASN A 108 6.74 -17.89 -10.70
CA ASN A 108 6.08 -19.00 -11.42
C ASN A 108 5.42 -18.50 -12.71
N PHE A 109 4.64 -17.41 -12.63
CA PHE A 109 4.04 -16.76 -13.79
C PHE A 109 5.08 -16.40 -14.86
N LYS A 110 6.20 -15.76 -14.47
CA LYS A 110 7.26 -15.38 -15.43
C LYS A 110 7.90 -16.58 -16.11
N ASN A 111 8.13 -17.67 -15.38
CA ASN A 111 8.68 -18.89 -15.94
C ASN A 111 7.72 -19.51 -16.96
N ASN A 112 6.45 -19.68 -16.58
CA ASN A 112 5.42 -20.23 -17.46
C ASN A 112 5.20 -19.36 -18.71
N TYR A 113 5.23 -18.03 -18.57
CA TYR A 113 5.18 -17.11 -19.70
C TYR A 113 6.39 -17.22 -20.64
N THR A 114 7.59 -17.41 -20.08
CA THR A 114 8.81 -17.59 -20.88
C THR A 114 8.75 -18.89 -21.69
N ASP A 115 8.24 -19.95 -21.09
CA ASP A 115 8.05 -21.24 -21.74
C ASP A 115 7.01 -21.15 -22.87
N LEU A 116 5.87 -20.48 -22.62
CA LEU A 116 4.88 -20.19 -23.66
C LEU A 116 5.54 -19.45 -24.82
N LYS A 117 6.22 -18.33 -24.57
CA LYS A 117 6.85 -17.49 -25.61
C LYS A 117 7.85 -18.27 -26.47
N SER A 118 8.58 -19.21 -25.87
CA SER A 118 9.49 -20.10 -26.60
C SER A 118 8.73 -20.98 -27.60
N LYS A 119 7.65 -21.62 -27.14
CA LYS A 119 6.79 -22.48 -27.97
C LYS A 119 6.04 -21.68 -29.05
N GLU A 120 5.63 -20.45 -28.77
CA GLU A 120 5.05 -19.55 -29.78
C GLU A 120 6.01 -19.28 -30.93
N THR A 121 7.28 -19.03 -30.60
CA THR A 121 8.31 -18.78 -31.61
C THR A 121 8.51 -20.00 -32.51
N GLU A 122 8.43 -21.20 -31.94
CA GLU A 122 8.47 -22.45 -32.70
C GLU A 122 7.23 -22.65 -33.57
N TYR A 123 6.04 -22.38 -33.03
CA TYR A 123 4.76 -22.45 -33.75
C TYR A 123 4.78 -21.59 -35.03
N PHE A 124 5.18 -20.32 -34.92
CA PHE A 124 5.22 -19.43 -36.09
C PHE A 124 6.34 -19.76 -37.08
N LYS A 125 7.49 -20.26 -36.62
CA LYS A 125 8.58 -20.72 -37.51
C LYS A 125 8.15 -21.92 -38.35
N ASN A 126 7.42 -22.85 -37.76
CA ASN A 126 7.08 -24.10 -38.43
C ASN A 126 5.79 -24.00 -39.26
N SER A 127 4.84 -23.12 -38.90
CA SER A 127 3.65 -22.79 -39.72
C SER A 127 4.01 -22.35 -41.16
N TYR A 128 5.20 -21.80 -41.37
CA TYR A 128 5.67 -21.41 -42.71
C TYR A 128 6.22 -22.56 -43.55
N ASN A 129 6.66 -23.67 -42.94
CA ASN A 129 7.56 -24.62 -43.60
C ASN A 129 6.98 -26.05 -43.78
N GLN A 130 6.04 -26.50 -42.94
CA GLN A 130 5.41 -27.82 -43.08
C GLN A 130 4.00 -27.85 -42.46
N PRO A 131 3.07 -28.68 -42.97
CA PRO A 131 1.81 -28.97 -42.29
C PRO A 131 2.14 -29.87 -41.10
N ILE A 132 2.51 -29.27 -39.97
CA ILE A 132 2.53 -29.97 -38.69
C ILE A 132 1.08 -30.39 -38.40
N ASP A 133 0.93 -31.46 -37.62
CA ASP A 133 -0.34 -31.78 -36.96
C ASP A 133 -0.69 -30.62 -36.01
N GLU A 134 -1.26 -29.54 -36.58
CA GLU A 134 -1.58 -28.26 -35.93
C GLU A 134 -2.32 -28.46 -34.60
N ASN A 135 -3.06 -29.56 -34.49
CA ASN A 135 -3.77 -29.94 -33.28
C ASN A 135 -2.84 -30.14 -32.07
N ILE A 136 -1.67 -30.76 -32.24
CA ILE A 136 -0.80 -31.08 -31.10
C ILE A 136 -0.16 -29.82 -30.51
N ILE A 137 0.30 -28.90 -31.37
CA ILE A 137 0.90 -27.64 -30.89
C ILE A 137 -0.16 -26.70 -30.33
N ASN A 138 -1.36 -26.65 -30.92
CA ASN A 138 -2.46 -25.85 -30.38
C ASN A 138 -2.86 -26.33 -28.98
N ILE A 139 -2.91 -27.64 -28.73
CA ILE A 139 -3.18 -28.21 -27.40
C ILE A 139 -2.11 -27.80 -26.38
N ALA A 140 -0.83 -27.87 -26.76
CA ALA A 140 0.26 -27.49 -25.86
C ALA A 140 0.26 -25.99 -25.52
N LEU A 141 -0.05 -25.13 -26.48
CA LEU A 141 -0.18 -23.68 -26.26
C LEU A 141 -1.41 -23.35 -25.40
N GLU A 142 -2.53 -24.04 -25.61
CA GLU A 142 -3.73 -23.90 -24.79
C GLU A 142 -3.49 -24.31 -23.33
N GLU A 143 -2.76 -25.41 -23.11
CA GLU A 143 -2.36 -25.85 -21.77
C GLU A 143 -1.50 -24.80 -21.05
N ASP A 144 -0.48 -24.26 -21.72
CA ASP A 144 0.36 -23.21 -21.15
C ASP A 144 -0.43 -21.92 -20.85
N ILE A 145 -1.35 -21.53 -21.73
CA ILE A 145 -2.23 -20.38 -21.52
C ILE A 145 -3.10 -20.60 -20.27
N ASN A 146 -3.68 -21.79 -20.11
CA ASN A 146 -4.51 -22.13 -18.95
C ASN A 146 -3.69 -22.11 -17.64
N ILE A 147 -2.44 -22.59 -17.68
CA ILE A 147 -1.52 -22.51 -16.55
C ILE A 147 -1.27 -21.04 -16.17
N ILE A 148 -0.97 -20.20 -17.17
CA ILE A 148 -0.69 -18.77 -16.94
C ILE A 148 -1.93 -18.02 -16.42
N GLN A 149 -3.13 -18.32 -16.95
CA GLN A 149 -4.38 -17.77 -16.41
C GLN A 149 -4.57 -18.15 -14.94
N THR A 150 -4.28 -19.41 -14.59
CA THR A 150 -4.33 -19.89 -13.21
C THR A 150 -3.32 -19.15 -12.31
N ASP A 151 -2.10 -18.90 -12.80
CA ASP A 151 -1.10 -18.12 -12.06
C ASP A 151 -1.56 -16.69 -11.79
N LEU A 152 -2.17 -16.05 -12.79
CA LEU A 152 -2.69 -14.68 -12.67
C LEU A 152 -3.91 -14.61 -11.75
N ASP A 153 -4.79 -15.61 -11.77
CA ASP A 153 -5.90 -15.72 -10.83
C ASP A 153 -5.40 -15.92 -9.39
N ASN A 154 -4.38 -16.75 -9.19
CA ASN A 154 -3.74 -16.91 -7.89
C ASN A 154 -3.10 -15.60 -7.41
N LEU A 155 -2.38 -14.89 -8.29
CA LEU A 155 -1.83 -13.56 -7.97
C LEU A 155 -2.92 -12.55 -7.60
N ALA A 156 -4.05 -12.54 -8.31
CA ALA A 156 -5.19 -11.68 -8.01
C ALA A 156 -5.80 -12.00 -6.63
N LEU A 157 -5.95 -13.29 -6.30
CA LEU A 157 -6.45 -13.72 -5.00
C LEU A 157 -5.52 -13.33 -3.85
N ILE A 158 -4.21 -13.48 -4.05
CA ILE A 158 -3.20 -13.02 -3.09
C ILE A 158 -3.33 -11.51 -2.90
N GLN A 159 -3.39 -10.71 -3.97
CA GLN A 159 -3.51 -9.25 -3.87
C GLN A 159 -4.77 -8.81 -3.12
N VAL A 160 -5.93 -9.45 -3.35
CA VAL A 160 -7.16 -9.13 -2.59
C VAL A 160 -6.96 -9.36 -1.09
N SER A 161 -6.23 -10.41 -0.70
CA SER A 161 -5.89 -10.68 0.69
C SER A 161 -4.92 -9.64 1.27
N GLU A 162 -3.90 -9.25 0.50
CA GLU A 162 -2.91 -8.24 0.92
C GLU A 162 -3.53 -6.85 1.05
N ILE A 163 -4.42 -6.46 0.12
CA ILE A 163 -5.22 -5.22 0.21
C ILE A 163 -6.01 -5.21 1.51
N ARG A 164 -6.71 -6.30 1.84
CA ARG A 164 -7.52 -6.38 3.06
C ARG A 164 -6.66 -6.21 4.30
N THR A 165 -5.51 -6.87 4.35
CA THR A 165 -4.58 -6.80 5.47
C THR A 165 -4.01 -5.38 5.62
N THR A 166 -3.55 -4.79 4.53
CA THR A 166 -3.01 -3.43 4.49
C THR A 166 -4.05 -2.39 4.96
N VAL A 167 -5.31 -2.52 4.53
CA VAL A 167 -6.40 -1.64 4.97
C VAL A 167 -6.70 -1.81 6.46
N LEU A 168 -6.72 -3.05 6.97
CA LEU A 168 -6.94 -3.32 8.39
C LEU A 168 -5.81 -2.76 9.26
N ASP A 169 -4.57 -2.88 8.82
CA ASP A 169 -3.41 -2.34 9.52
C ASP A 169 -3.42 -0.80 9.53
N ALA A 170 -3.80 -0.17 8.41
CA ALA A 170 -4.01 1.27 8.34
C ALA A 170 -5.10 1.73 9.32
N GLN A 171 -6.25 1.04 9.37
CA GLN A 171 -7.33 1.35 10.32
C GLN A 171 -6.87 1.19 11.78
N LYS A 172 -6.11 0.15 12.08
CA LYS A 172 -5.55 -0.06 13.42
C LYS A 172 -4.57 1.05 13.81
N SER A 173 -3.66 1.41 12.91
CA SER A 173 -2.72 2.54 13.08
C SER A 173 -3.46 3.85 13.36
N LEU A 174 -4.53 4.14 12.63
CA LEU A 174 -5.36 5.33 12.84
C LEU A 174 -6.03 5.32 14.21
N SER A 175 -6.67 4.21 14.60
CA SER A 175 -7.37 4.11 15.89
C SER A 175 -6.43 4.14 17.11
N GLU A 176 -5.23 3.54 17.02
CA GLU A 176 -4.20 3.68 18.06
C GLU A 176 -3.71 5.13 18.20
N ASN A 177 -3.61 5.86 17.09
CA ASN A 177 -3.24 7.29 17.09
C ASN A 177 -4.36 8.17 17.68
N GLU A 178 -5.63 7.90 17.39
CA GLU A 178 -6.77 8.61 18.00
C GLU A 178 -6.83 8.40 19.52
N LEU A 179 -6.62 7.17 19.99
CA LEU A 179 -6.67 6.83 21.41
C LEU A 179 -5.50 7.46 22.18
N LYS A 180 -4.28 7.44 21.60
CA LYS A 180 -3.10 8.11 22.16
C LYS A 180 -3.26 9.62 22.20
N SER A 181 -3.80 10.22 21.15
CA SER A 181 -4.03 11.68 21.09
C SER A 181 -5.11 12.16 22.06
N SER A 182 -6.14 11.34 22.27
CA SER A 182 -7.20 11.66 23.24
C SER A 182 -6.63 11.68 24.66
N ILE A 183 -5.80 10.69 25.03
CA ILE A 183 -5.12 10.64 26.34
C ILE A 183 -4.21 11.86 26.54
N GLU A 184 -3.45 12.25 25.53
CA GLU A 184 -2.56 13.42 25.61
C GLU A 184 -3.33 14.72 25.87
N THR A 185 -4.48 14.88 25.21
CA THR A 185 -5.38 16.04 25.40
C THR A 185 -5.94 16.11 26.82
N TYR A 186 -6.45 14.99 27.35
CA TYR A 186 -6.97 14.95 28.72
C TYR A 186 -5.88 15.16 29.77
N PHE A 187 -4.66 14.67 29.52
CA PHE A 187 -3.52 14.86 30.40
C PHE A 187 -3.12 16.35 30.49
N LEU A 188 -3.04 17.03 29.36
CA LEU A 188 -2.77 18.48 29.30
C LEU A 188 -3.85 19.30 30.01
N LEU A 189 -5.12 18.95 29.80
CA LEU A 189 -6.25 19.60 30.46
C LEU A 189 -6.21 19.38 32.00
N GLY A 190 -5.85 18.17 32.44
CA GLY A 190 -5.63 17.84 33.85
C GLY A 190 -4.50 18.66 34.50
N ILE A 191 -3.36 18.81 33.83
CA ILE A 191 -2.25 19.66 34.30
C ILE A 191 -2.71 21.12 34.43
N GLY A 192 -3.46 21.63 33.45
CA GLY A 192 -4.03 22.97 33.48
C GLY A 192 -4.89 23.21 34.72
N ILE A 193 -5.78 22.26 35.04
CA ILE A 193 -6.63 22.33 36.24
C ILE A 193 -5.79 22.29 37.53
N ILE A 194 -4.81 21.40 37.64
CA ILE A 194 -3.94 21.30 38.82
C ILE A 194 -3.18 22.62 39.07
N VAL A 195 -2.67 23.25 38.02
CA VAL A 195 -1.97 24.54 38.12
C VAL A 195 -2.92 25.64 38.61
N LEU A 196 -4.14 25.70 38.08
CA LEU A 196 -5.16 26.66 38.53
C LEU A 196 -5.52 26.47 40.01
N VAL A 197 -5.68 25.21 40.46
CA VAL A 197 -5.94 24.88 41.86
C VAL A 197 -4.78 25.31 42.75
N ILE A 198 -3.53 24.99 42.39
CA ILE A 198 -2.34 25.37 43.18
C ILE A 198 -2.26 26.89 43.35
N ILE A 199 -2.58 27.65 42.30
CA ILE A 199 -2.54 29.11 42.33
C ILE A 199 -3.65 29.68 43.22
N PHE A 200 -4.90 29.29 42.98
CA PHE A 200 -6.04 29.81 43.74
C PHE A 200 -6.00 29.41 45.22
N TYR A 201 -5.64 28.15 45.52
CA TYR A 201 -5.59 27.67 46.90
C TYR A 201 -4.45 28.31 47.70
N ARG A 202 -3.33 28.65 47.03
CA ARG A 202 -2.22 29.37 47.68
C ARG A 202 -2.53 30.84 47.90
N ILE A 203 -3.38 31.47 47.08
CA ILE A 203 -3.85 32.84 47.28
C ILE A 203 -4.77 32.93 48.52
N ASN A 204 -5.65 31.94 48.72
CA ASN A 204 -6.61 31.93 49.83
C ASN A 204 -5.99 31.71 51.22
N LYS A 205 -4.72 31.32 51.32
CA LYS A 205 -4.04 31.05 52.61
C LYS A 205 -3.35 32.29 53.21
N TYR A 206 -3.53 33.47 52.62
CA TYR A 206 -2.86 34.71 53.03
C TYR A 206 -3.79 35.93 53.23
N GLU A 207 -5.10 35.72 53.28
CA GLU A 207 -6.02 36.61 54.02
C GLU A 207 -6.01 36.22 55.51
#